data_AF-A0A951ETD0-F1
#
_entry.id   AF-A0A951ETD0-F1
#
_cell.length_a   1.000
_cell.length_b   1.000
_cell.length_c   1.000
_cell.angle_alpha   90.00
_cell.angle_beta   90.00
_cell.angle_gamma   90.00
#
_symmetry.space_group_name_H-M   'P 1'
#
loop_
_entity.id
_entity.type
_entity.pdbx_description
1 polymer ?
#
loop_
_entity_poly.entity_id
_entity_poly.type
_entity_poly.pdbx_seq_one_letter_code
_entity_poly.pdbx_strand_id
1 'polypeptide(L)'
;MTPKNPLKLAGARPLSEKAIDALEHLGASRRDFLKTAGVMMISFGPAAAVRTARAQSPINSSGNVDTTQVDNWVAIGADESITVLSGKCEFGQGLRTVQHQLAAEELSVPMNRITLVLCRTGVTPNQGYTAGSFSTWTQFGGGGLRVALDTARDALFQLASQYLDVPVSRLTFKDGVFSVTGGDPTYTVSYGQLVQGQRFNLTVNPKAVPNDPSTWKVLGTSVPRVDIPAKVKGTFMYVQKVRVPGMLHGKVVRPPAIGAHVQHVDKSAVSGMPGNPQVVVVNDFVGVVADTEWHATNAASALASKITWSAGNSFPAQADLYTYMAKQPSRDAFAVNTGDVDKVMGTAAKTLSAQYLYPYQMHGSLASSCAVVDVRPTTYVTLFGPVLPASVKAWSATQSVYDVRTYLSTLLSIPAANIEVIQVEGSGCYGGNGADPVTF
;
A
#
# COMPACT_ATOMS: atom_id res chain seq x y z
N MET A 1 -27.09 22.90 -10.03
CA MET A 1 -26.79 21.63 -10.74
C MET A 1 -25.83 20.84 -9.88
N THR A 2 -26.31 19.75 -9.30
CA THR A 2 -25.60 18.89 -8.34
C THR A 2 -24.43 18.15 -9.04
N PRO A 3 -23.21 18.13 -8.47
CA PRO A 3 -22.12 17.35 -9.03
C PRO A 3 -22.40 15.87 -8.76
N LYS A 4 -22.61 15.09 -9.82
CA LYS A 4 -22.74 13.64 -9.75
C LYS A 4 -21.36 13.00 -9.66
N ASN A 5 -21.24 12.13 -8.65
CA ASN A 5 -20.34 10.98 -8.49
C ASN A 5 -18.95 11.20 -7.85
N PRO A 6 -18.84 11.01 -6.52
CA PRO A 6 -17.58 10.77 -5.83
C PRO A 6 -17.05 9.33 -6.03
N LEU A 7 -15.76 9.14 -5.74
CA LEU A 7 -14.95 7.95 -6.08
C LEU A 7 -15.52 6.64 -5.51
N LYS A 8 -16.12 5.80 -6.36
CA LYS A 8 -16.47 4.39 -6.03
C LYS A 8 -15.37 3.44 -6.51
N LEU A 9 -14.47 3.05 -5.61
CA LEU A 9 -13.54 1.93 -5.83
C LEU A 9 -14.32 0.61 -5.74
N ALA A 10 -14.52 -0.09 -6.87
CA ALA A 10 -15.30 -1.32 -6.93
C ALA A 10 -14.42 -2.59 -6.82
N GLY A 11 -14.76 -3.48 -5.88
CA GLY A 11 -14.09 -4.79 -5.69
C GLY A 11 -14.29 -5.44 -4.30
N ALA A 12 -14.66 -4.66 -3.28
CA ALA A 12 -15.28 -5.14 -2.04
C ALA A 12 -16.76 -4.68 -2.03
N ARG A 13 -17.59 -5.06 -1.03
CA ARG A 13 -18.87 -4.34 -0.82
C ARG A 13 -18.57 -2.84 -0.89
N PRO A 14 -19.33 -2.04 -1.64
CA PRO A 14 -19.08 -0.61 -1.68
C PRO A 14 -19.06 -0.11 -0.24
N LEU A 15 -18.00 0.61 0.12
CA LEU A 15 -18.04 1.47 1.28
C LEU A 15 -19.36 2.24 1.21
N SER A 16 -20.13 2.24 2.29
CA SER A 16 -21.43 2.95 2.30
C SER A 16 -21.24 4.37 1.78
N GLU A 17 -22.26 5.00 1.20
CA GLU A 17 -22.12 6.39 0.73
C GLU A 17 -21.62 7.33 1.84
N LYS A 18 -21.96 7.03 3.10
CA LYS A 18 -21.39 7.68 4.30
C LYS A 18 -19.89 7.43 4.49
N ALA A 19 -19.38 6.24 4.16
CA ALA A 19 -17.96 5.91 4.24
C ALA A 19 -17.14 6.50 3.07
N ILE A 20 -17.74 6.68 1.90
CA ILE A 20 -17.12 7.39 0.77
C ILE A 20 -17.08 8.89 1.05
N ASP A 21 -18.21 9.48 1.44
CA ASP A 21 -18.33 10.89 1.86
C ASP A 21 -17.40 11.21 3.04
N ALA A 22 -17.27 10.28 3.98
CA ALA A 22 -16.27 10.36 5.04
C ALA A 22 -14.84 10.28 4.47
N LEU A 23 -14.47 9.31 3.63
CA LEU A 23 -13.11 9.25 3.07
C LEU A 23 -12.71 10.49 2.26
N GLU A 24 -13.68 11.21 1.69
CA GLU A 24 -13.49 12.44 0.93
C GLU A 24 -13.46 13.71 1.80
N HIS A 25 -14.20 13.73 2.91
CA HIS A 25 -14.26 14.85 3.87
C HIS A 25 -13.41 14.68 5.13
N LEU A 26 -12.78 13.52 5.36
CA LEU A 26 -12.02 13.24 6.57
C LEU A 26 -10.58 13.79 6.49
N GLY A 27 -10.28 14.69 7.41
CA GLY A 27 -8.91 14.98 7.83
C GLY A 27 -8.21 13.71 8.32
N ALA A 28 -6.89 13.71 8.22
CA ALA A 28 -5.97 12.58 8.38
C ALA A 28 -6.03 11.84 9.73
N SER A 29 -7.12 11.12 10.03
CA SER A 29 -7.34 10.47 11.32
C SER A 29 -7.88 9.05 11.17
N ARG A 30 -7.09 8.07 11.63
CA ARG A 30 -7.43 6.63 11.73
C ARG A 30 -8.73 6.37 12.51
N ARG A 31 -9.09 7.28 13.42
CA ARG A 31 -10.32 7.24 14.23
C ARG A 31 -11.58 7.21 13.37
N ASP A 32 -11.58 7.93 12.26
CA ASP A 32 -12.78 8.07 11.45
C ASP A 32 -12.90 6.98 10.38
N PHE A 33 -11.77 6.37 9.99
CA PHE A 33 -11.73 5.11 9.23
C PHE A 33 -12.33 3.94 10.01
N LEU A 34 -12.03 3.81 11.32
CA LEU A 34 -12.58 2.72 12.13
C LEU A 34 -14.11 2.86 12.33
N LYS A 35 -14.62 4.08 12.49
CA LYS A 35 -16.08 4.34 12.56
C LYS A 35 -16.83 3.91 11.28
N THR A 36 -16.17 4.01 10.13
CA THR A 36 -16.78 3.70 8.82
C THR A 36 -16.63 2.24 8.41
N ALA A 37 -15.67 1.51 8.99
CA ALA A 37 -15.50 0.06 8.85
C ALA A 37 -16.45 -0.79 9.73
N GLY A 38 -17.57 -0.22 10.20
CA GLY A 38 -18.58 -0.96 10.98
C GLY A 38 -18.33 -1.02 12.50
N VAL A 39 -17.31 -0.34 13.03
CA VAL A 39 -17.14 -0.13 14.47
C VAL A 39 -18.07 1.00 14.91
N MET A 40 -19.37 0.74 14.96
CA MET A 40 -20.35 1.66 15.53
C MET A 40 -20.34 1.51 17.06
N MET A 41 -19.72 2.46 17.75
CA MET A 41 -19.84 2.56 19.20
C MET A 41 -21.21 3.15 19.55
N ILE A 42 -22.15 2.30 19.98
CA ILE A 42 -23.38 2.75 20.63
C ILE A 42 -23.09 2.83 22.13
N SER A 43 -23.23 4.02 22.69
CA SER A 43 -23.29 4.21 24.15
C SER A 43 -24.72 4.57 24.53
N PHE A 44 -25.32 3.78 25.41
CA PHE A 44 -26.56 4.14 26.13
C PHE A 44 -26.18 4.61 27.53
N GLY A 45 -26.72 5.76 27.94
CA GLY A 45 -26.64 6.27 29.32
C GLY A 45 -26.78 7.80 29.39
N PRO A 46 -27.74 8.34 30.15
CA PRO A 46 -28.03 9.77 30.14
C PRO A 46 -27.02 10.55 31.00
N ALA A 47 -26.60 11.69 30.46
CA ALA A 47 -26.03 12.85 31.16
C ALA A 47 -24.91 12.58 32.19
N ALA A 48 -23.65 12.55 31.74
CA ALA A 48 -22.51 13.14 32.46
C ALA A 48 -21.22 13.10 31.62
N ALA A 49 -20.58 14.26 31.49
CA ALA A 49 -19.20 14.48 31.03
C ALA A 49 -18.83 13.96 29.63
N VAL A 50 -18.39 14.89 28.79
CA VAL A 50 -17.63 14.62 27.56
C VAL A 50 -16.37 13.84 27.93
N ARG A 51 -16.48 12.51 28.04
CA ARG A 51 -15.33 11.61 28.07
C ARG A 51 -14.83 11.51 26.64
N THR A 52 -13.81 12.31 26.36
CA THR A 52 -12.94 12.17 25.20
C THR A 52 -12.56 10.70 25.02
N ALA A 53 -13.13 10.08 23.98
CA ALA A 53 -12.82 8.70 23.62
C ALA A 53 -11.32 8.59 23.29
N ARG A 54 -10.55 7.97 24.19
CA ARG A 54 -9.20 7.48 23.94
C ARG A 54 -9.31 6.28 22.99
N ALA A 55 -9.27 6.54 21.69
CA ALA A 55 -9.20 5.50 20.67
C ALA A 55 -8.14 5.87 19.63
N GLN A 56 -6.89 5.66 19.99
CA GLN A 56 -5.78 5.42 19.06
C GLN A 56 -5.02 4.21 19.63
N SER A 57 -4.79 3.17 18.81
CA SER A 57 -3.55 2.40 19.03
C SER A 57 -2.38 3.38 18.91
N PRO A 58 -1.31 3.24 19.69
CA PRO A 58 -0.18 4.14 19.60
C PRO A 58 0.32 4.13 18.15
N ILE A 59 0.09 5.23 17.44
CA ILE A 59 0.87 5.57 16.27
C ILE A 59 2.19 6.05 16.86
N ASN A 60 3.30 5.41 16.48
CA ASN A 60 4.59 5.86 16.98
C ASN A 60 4.89 7.27 16.44
N SER A 61 5.91 7.95 16.98
CA SER A 61 6.30 9.29 16.54
C SER A 61 6.61 9.38 15.03
N SER A 62 6.90 8.25 14.37
CA SER A 62 7.12 8.14 12.93
C SER A 62 5.84 7.94 12.10
N GLY A 63 4.66 7.97 12.70
CA GLY A 63 3.40 7.78 11.96
C GLY A 63 3.11 6.31 11.58
N ASN A 64 3.74 5.33 12.25
CA ASN A 64 3.50 3.90 12.00
C ASN A 64 2.56 3.30 13.05
N VAL A 65 1.74 2.34 12.61
CA VAL A 65 0.95 1.51 13.52
C VAL A 65 1.85 0.49 14.22
N ASP A 66 1.50 0.15 15.45
CA ASP A 66 2.18 -0.87 16.25
C ASP A 66 1.84 -2.28 15.75
N THR A 67 2.78 -2.94 15.09
CA THR A 67 2.59 -4.29 14.53
C THR A 67 2.48 -5.38 15.58
N THR A 68 2.76 -5.08 16.86
CA THR A 68 2.58 -6.03 17.96
C THR A 68 1.13 -6.14 18.40
N GLN A 69 0.22 -5.30 17.92
CA GLN A 69 -1.18 -5.29 18.36
C GLN A 69 -2.08 -5.91 17.29
N VAL A 70 -2.93 -6.87 17.67
CA VAL A 70 -3.86 -7.58 16.77
C VAL A 70 -4.79 -6.60 16.02
N ASP A 71 -5.26 -5.55 16.68
CA ASP A 71 -6.14 -4.52 16.10
C ASP A 71 -5.50 -3.72 14.95
N ASN A 72 -4.19 -3.86 14.72
CA ASN A 72 -3.50 -3.24 13.59
C ASN A 72 -3.37 -4.18 12.38
N TRP A 73 -3.90 -5.40 12.49
CA TRP A 73 -3.92 -6.42 11.42
C TRP A 73 -5.33 -6.81 11.03
N VAL A 74 -6.25 -6.92 12.00
CA VAL A 74 -7.62 -7.39 11.77
C VAL A 74 -8.61 -6.65 12.67
N ALA A 75 -9.79 -6.35 12.12
CA ALA A 75 -10.94 -5.85 12.84
C ALA A 75 -12.18 -6.67 12.46
N ILE A 76 -13.02 -6.98 13.45
CA ILE A 76 -14.28 -7.70 13.25
C ILE A 76 -15.43 -6.81 13.73
N GLY A 77 -16.37 -6.53 12.84
CA GLY A 77 -17.57 -5.75 13.13
C GLY A 77 -18.66 -6.57 13.83
N ALA A 78 -19.54 -5.88 14.54
CA ALA A 78 -20.76 -6.49 15.08
C ALA A 78 -21.71 -7.00 13.95
N ASP A 79 -21.57 -6.45 12.75
CA ASP A 79 -22.26 -6.89 11.52
C ASP A 79 -21.57 -8.07 10.83
N GLU A 80 -20.57 -8.66 11.50
CA GLU A 80 -19.78 -9.79 11.03
C GLU A 80 -18.82 -9.48 9.86
N SER A 81 -18.68 -8.20 9.49
CA SER A 81 -17.68 -7.80 8.52
C SER A 81 -16.28 -7.96 9.10
N ILE A 82 -15.33 -8.44 8.29
CA ILE A 82 -13.94 -8.62 8.70
C ILE A 82 -13.07 -7.74 7.82
N THR A 83 -12.39 -6.78 8.43
CA THR A 83 -11.41 -5.93 7.75
C THR A 83 -10.02 -6.41 8.09
N VAL A 84 -9.24 -6.74 7.07
CA VAL A 84 -7.84 -7.16 7.20
C VAL A 84 -6.93 -6.09 6.61
N LEU A 85 -5.86 -5.77 7.34
CA LEU A 85 -4.91 -4.71 7.04
C LEU A 85 -3.56 -5.33 6.67
N SER A 86 -3.01 -4.96 5.51
CA SER A 86 -1.68 -5.41 5.10
C SER A 86 -0.86 -4.32 4.44
N GLY A 87 0.42 -4.26 4.80
CA GLY A 87 1.41 -3.40 4.18
C GLY A 87 1.93 -3.89 2.83
N LYS A 88 1.34 -4.95 2.23
CA LYS A 88 1.74 -5.49 0.93
C LYS A 88 0.78 -5.08 -0.19
N CYS A 89 1.34 -4.81 -1.37
CA CYS A 89 0.65 -4.15 -2.46
C CYS A 89 0.21 -5.17 -3.52
N GLU A 90 -0.93 -4.91 -4.16
CA GLU A 90 -1.36 -5.65 -5.35
C GLU A 90 -0.97 -4.87 -6.60
N PHE A 91 -0.50 -5.55 -7.63
CA PHE A 91 -0.17 -4.97 -8.94
C PHE A 91 -0.38 -5.97 -10.09
N GLY A 92 -1.26 -6.96 -9.90
CA GLY A 92 -1.62 -7.96 -10.89
C GLY A 92 -1.15 -9.38 -10.57
N GLN A 93 -0.40 -9.59 -9.48
CA GLN A 93 0.13 -10.89 -9.07
C GLN A 93 -0.84 -11.76 -8.27
N GLY A 94 -1.99 -11.22 -7.85
CA GLY A 94 -3.04 -11.99 -7.16
C GLY A 94 -2.86 -12.10 -5.65
N LEU A 95 -1.94 -11.32 -5.08
CA LEU A 95 -1.69 -11.25 -3.65
C LEU A 95 -2.94 -10.89 -2.86
N ARG A 96 -3.78 -10.00 -3.38
CA ARG A 96 -5.06 -9.64 -2.77
C ARG A 96 -5.91 -10.89 -2.55
N THR A 97 -6.00 -11.79 -3.53
CA THR A 97 -6.79 -13.02 -3.40
C THR A 97 -6.17 -13.98 -2.38
N VAL A 98 -4.85 -14.17 -2.43
CA VAL A 98 -4.11 -15.02 -1.47
C VAL A 98 -4.33 -14.56 -0.02
N GLN A 99 -4.34 -13.25 0.23
CA GLN A 99 -4.59 -12.72 1.57
C GLN A 99 -6.04 -12.87 2.03
N HIS A 100 -7.03 -12.84 1.11
CA HIS A 100 -8.40 -13.21 1.46
C HIS A 100 -8.47 -14.70 1.82
N GLN A 101 -7.79 -15.58 1.09
CA GLN A 101 -7.74 -17.00 1.41
C GLN A 101 -7.08 -17.24 2.76
N LEU A 102 -5.95 -16.59 3.05
CA LEU A 102 -5.27 -16.70 4.33
C LEU A 102 -6.18 -16.29 5.50
N ALA A 103 -6.83 -15.14 5.41
CA ALA A 103 -7.75 -14.69 6.45
C ALA A 103 -9.01 -15.56 6.55
N ALA A 104 -9.54 -16.07 5.43
CA ALA A 104 -10.68 -16.97 5.42
C ALA A 104 -10.35 -18.32 6.07
N GLU A 105 -9.16 -18.85 5.79
CA GLU A 105 -8.68 -20.11 6.35
C GLU A 105 -8.45 -19.98 7.86
N GLU A 106 -7.61 -19.03 8.29
CA GLU A 106 -7.24 -18.90 9.70
C GLU A 106 -8.42 -18.49 10.58
N LEU A 107 -9.37 -17.69 10.06
CA LEU A 107 -10.58 -17.33 10.81
C LEU A 107 -11.76 -18.28 10.54
N SER A 108 -11.59 -19.30 9.71
CA SER A 108 -12.64 -20.22 9.21
C SER A 108 -13.97 -19.53 8.88
N VAL A 109 -13.90 -18.54 7.99
CA VAL A 109 -15.03 -17.75 7.48
C VAL A 109 -15.06 -17.78 5.96
N PRO A 110 -16.24 -17.57 5.32
CA PRO A 110 -16.29 -17.43 3.87
C PRO A 110 -15.51 -16.19 3.39
N MET A 111 -14.81 -16.31 2.26
CA MET A 111 -13.98 -15.23 1.70
C MET A 111 -14.75 -13.91 1.48
N ASN A 112 -16.06 -13.98 1.22
CA ASN A 112 -16.90 -12.81 0.96
C ASN A 112 -17.20 -11.95 2.20
N ARG A 113 -16.82 -12.39 3.41
CA ARG A 113 -16.85 -11.58 4.64
C ARG A 113 -15.64 -10.68 4.80
N ILE A 114 -14.58 -10.90 4.02
CA ILE A 114 -13.30 -10.25 4.19
C ILE A 114 -13.18 -9.04 3.27
N THR A 115 -12.74 -7.93 3.82
CA THR A 115 -12.33 -6.73 3.10
C THR A 115 -10.86 -6.46 3.38
N LEU A 116 -10.04 -6.34 2.33
CA LEU A 116 -8.62 -5.99 2.47
C LEU A 116 -8.34 -4.52 2.23
N VAL A 117 -7.64 -3.90 3.19
CA VAL A 117 -6.95 -2.63 3.01
C VAL A 117 -5.46 -2.91 2.85
N LEU A 118 -4.93 -2.51 1.68
CA LEU A 118 -3.55 -2.77 1.29
C LEU A 118 -2.76 -1.46 1.24
N CYS A 119 -1.48 -1.53 1.59
CA CYS A 119 -0.46 -0.51 1.33
C CYS A 119 -0.94 0.93 1.54
N ARG A 120 -1.20 1.28 2.79
CA ARG A 120 -1.61 2.63 3.18
C ARG A 120 -0.89 3.07 4.44
N THR A 121 0.03 4.03 4.32
CA THR A 121 0.80 4.49 5.48
C THR A 121 -0.10 5.08 6.57
N GLY A 122 0.28 4.90 7.83
CA GLY A 122 -0.56 5.28 8.98
C GLY A 122 -1.80 4.40 9.21
N VAL A 123 -2.14 3.51 8.27
CA VAL A 123 -3.30 2.61 8.36
C VAL A 123 -2.88 1.14 8.42
N THR A 124 -2.02 0.70 7.51
CA THR A 124 -1.56 -0.69 7.46
C THR A 124 -0.28 -0.89 8.28
N PRO A 125 0.08 -2.13 8.62
CA PRO A 125 1.41 -2.46 9.15
C PRO A 125 2.52 -2.10 8.15
N ASN A 126 3.68 -1.63 8.62
CA ASN A 126 4.86 -1.53 7.75
C ASN A 126 5.48 -2.91 7.57
N GLN A 127 5.19 -3.57 6.45
CA GLN A 127 5.72 -4.89 6.09
C GLN A 127 6.86 -4.79 5.05
N GLY A 128 7.40 -3.60 4.81
CA GLY A 128 8.36 -3.33 3.73
C GLY A 128 7.73 -3.42 2.34
N TYR A 129 8.57 -3.39 1.31
CA TYR A 129 8.13 -3.41 -0.08
C TYR A 129 7.59 -4.78 -0.54
N THR A 130 6.89 -4.78 -1.66
CA THR A 130 6.36 -5.98 -2.31
C THR A 130 7.29 -6.38 -3.45
N ALA A 131 8.00 -7.51 -3.34
CA ALA A 131 8.88 -8.03 -4.38
C ALA A 131 9.09 -9.54 -4.26
N GLY A 132 9.18 -10.24 -5.39
CA GLY A 132 9.40 -11.69 -5.44
C GLY A 132 8.48 -12.46 -4.47
N SER A 133 9.05 -13.44 -3.76
CA SER A 133 8.35 -14.22 -2.73
C SER A 133 8.34 -13.56 -1.35
N PHE A 134 8.87 -12.32 -1.22
CA PHE A 134 8.98 -11.64 0.08
C PHE A 134 7.61 -11.38 0.72
N SER A 135 6.58 -11.18 -0.09
CA SER A 135 5.20 -11.03 0.40
C SER A 135 4.69 -12.30 1.07
N THR A 136 4.91 -13.47 0.47
CA THR A 136 4.54 -14.74 1.11
C THR A 136 5.35 -14.93 2.39
N TRP A 137 6.67 -14.76 2.34
CA TRP A 137 7.52 -14.94 3.52
C TRP A 137 7.10 -14.04 4.71
N THR A 138 6.84 -12.75 4.45
CA THR A 138 6.42 -11.81 5.51
C THR A 138 5.00 -12.04 6.03
N GLN A 139 4.08 -12.56 5.21
CA GLN A 139 2.71 -12.83 5.66
C GLN A 139 2.59 -14.11 6.48
N PHE A 140 3.37 -15.13 6.12
CA PHE A 140 3.37 -16.43 6.78
C PHE A 140 4.43 -16.57 7.89
N GLY A 141 5.42 -15.68 7.95
CA GLY A 141 6.46 -15.65 8.97
C GLY A 141 5.95 -15.31 10.37
N GLY A 142 6.81 -15.50 11.39
CA GLY A 142 6.46 -15.45 12.83
C GLY A 142 5.98 -14.11 13.41
N GLY A 143 5.92 -13.05 12.59
CA GLY A 143 5.34 -11.75 12.97
C GLY A 143 4.42 -11.17 11.88
N GLY A 144 3.97 -12.02 10.96
CA GLY A 144 3.14 -11.63 9.82
C GLY A 144 1.64 -11.63 10.11
N LEU A 145 0.86 -11.34 9.07
CA LEU A 145 -0.60 -11.35 9.12
C LEU A 145 -1.16 -12.65 9.68
N ARG A 146 -0.60 -13.81 9.30
CA ARG A 146 -1.08 -15.13 9.77
C ARG A 146 -1.09 -15.23 11.30
N VAL A 147 0.01 -14.86 11.95
CA VAL A 147 0.15 -14.94 13.42
C VAL A 147 -0.85 -14.02 14.13
N ALA A 148 -1.13 -12.84 13.56
CA ALA A 148 -2.14 -11.94 14.10
C ALA A 148 -3.55 -12.50 13.95
N LEU A 149 -3.86 -13.17 12.83
CA LEU A 149 -5.13 -13.87 12.61
C LEU A 149 -5.29 -15.06 13.55
N ASP A 150 -4.24 -15.86 13.75
CA ASP A 150 -4.22 -16.98 14.69
C ASP A 150 -4.47 -16.50 16.12
N THR A 151 -3.81 -15.41 16.52
CA THR A 151 -4.02 -14.79 17.84
C THR A 151 -5.47 -14.32 18.01
N ALA A 152 -6.04 -13.68 16.97
CA ALA A 152 -7.44 -13.23 16.99
C ALA A 152 -8.40 -14.42 17.07
N ARG A 153 -8.16 -15.49 16.28
CA ARG A 153 -8.93 -16.74 16.31
C ARG A 153 -8.93 -17.34 17.71
N ASP A 154 -7.74 -17.53 18.31
CA ASP A 154 -7.61 -18.16 19.63
C ASP A 154 -8.38 -17.36 20.70
N ALA A 155 -8.34 -16.03 20.63
CA ALA A 155 -9.13 -15.17 21.51
C ALA A 155 -10.65 -15.35 21.31
N LEU A 156 -11.11 -15.48 20.07
CA LEU A 156 -12.53 -15.72 19.76
C LEU A 156 -12.99 -17.09 20.30
N PHE A 157 -12.15 -18.13 20.23
CA PHE A 157 -12.45 -19.42 20.85
C PHE A 157 -12.56 -19.30 22.38
N GLN A 158 -11.71 -18.51 23.03
CA GLN A 158 -11.82 -18.26 24.47
C GLN A 158 -13.11 -17.50 24.83
N LEU A 159 -13.46 -16.47 24.06
CA LEU A 159 -14.72 -15.74 24.25
C LEU A 159 -15.94 -16.64 24.04
N ALA A 160 -15.92 -17.50 23.01
CA ALA A 160 -16.98 -18.46 22.76
C ALA A 160 -17.10 -19.50 23.88
N SER A 161 -15.97 -19.99 24.40
CA SER A 161 -15.91 -20.91 25.54
C SER A 161 -16.56 -20.31 26.78
N GLN A 162 -16.29 -19.02 27.07
CA GLN A 162 -16.91 -18.29 28.17
C GLN A 162 -18.41 -18.05 27.94
N TYR A 163 -18.81 -17.70 26.71
CA TYR A 163 -20.20 -17.42 26.38
C TYR A 163 -21.08 -18.67 26.43
N LEU A 164 -20.58 -19.80 25.91
CA LEU A 164 -21.29 -21.07 25.84
C LEU A 164 -21.10 -21.94 27.09
N ASP A 165 -20.28 -21.49 28.05
CA ASP A 165 -19.96 -22.18 29.31
C ASP A 165 -19.49 -23.63 29.11
N VAL A 166 -18.58 -23.83 28.15
CA VAL A 166 -17.96 -25.13 27.85
C VAL A 166 -16.48 -24.95 27.55
N PRO A 167 -15.60 -25.94 27.82
CA PRO A 167 -14.20 -25.84 27.46
C PRO A 167 -14.03 -25.74 25.93
N VAL A 168 -12.98 -25.06 25.47
CA VAL A 168 -12.64 -24.89 24.04
C VAL A 168 -12.67 -26.22 23.25
N SER A 169 -12.25 -27.34 23.87
CA SER A 169 -12.26 -28.67 23.25
C SER A 169 -13.66 -29.23 22.94
N ARG A 170 -14.72 -28.65 23.51
CA ARG A 170 -16.12 -28.99 23.26
C ARG A 170 -16.77 -28.07 22.22
N LEU A 171 -16.06 -27.05 21.72
CA LEU A 171 -16.57 -26.15 20.70
C LEU A 171 -16.44 -26.78 19.30
N THR A 172 -17.49 -26.67 18.51
CA THR A 172 -17.42 -26.78 17.05
C THR A 172 -17.49 -25.40 16.44
N PHE A 173 -16.80 -25.20 15.33
CA PHE A 173 -16.68 -23.90 14.70
C PHE A 173 -16.81 -24.03 13.18
N LYS A 174 -17.72 -23.24 12.60
CA LYS A 174 -17.96 -23.22 11.15
C LYS A 174 -18.46 -21.85 10.71
N ASP A 175 -17.89 -21.32 9.64
CA ASP A 175 -18.33 -20.10 8.97
C ASP A 175 -18.48 -18.87 9.92
N GLY A 176 -17.61 -18.76 10.93
CA GLY A 176 -17.68 -17.67 11.92
C GLY A 176 -18.68 -17.87 13.05
N VAL A 177 -19.26 -19.08 13.20
CA VAL A 177 -20.26 -19.42 14.21
C VAL A 177 -19.78 -20.61 15.05
N PHE A 178 -19.83 -20.44 16.37
CA PHE A 178 -19.54 -21.46 17.36
C PHE A 178 -20.81 -22.19 17.80
N SER A 179 -20.68 -23.49 18.04
CA SER A 179 -21.68 -24.36 18.67
C SER A 179 -21.00 -25.39 19.57
N VAL A 180 -21.76 -26.22 20.27
CA VAL A 180 -21.23 -27.22 21.21
C VAL A 180 -21.33 -28.63 20.64
N THR A 181 -20.23 -29.40 20.68
CA THR A 181 -20.20 -30.80 20.25
C THR A 181 -21.20 -31.64 21.05
N GLY A 182 -22.16 -32.26 20.36
CA GLY A 182 -23.22 -33.06 20.98
C GLY A 182 -24.22 -32.25 21.82
N GLY A 183 -24.19 -30.92 21.71
CA GLY A 183 -25.18 -30.02 22.31
C GLY A 183 -26.32 -29.68 21.35
N ASP A 184 -27.22 -28.78 21.79
CA ASP A 184 -28.30 -28.24 20.96
C ASP A 184 -27.70 -27.42 19.80
N PRO A 185 -27.94 -27.78 18.53
CA PRO A 185 -27.40 -27.08 17.37
C PRO A 185 -27.95 -25.65 17.21
N THR A 186 -29.01 -25.28 17.93
CA THR A 186 -29.57 -23.92 17.95
C THR A 186 -28.87 -23.00 18.95
N TYR A 187 -28.15 -23.56 19.93
CA TYR A 187 -27.39 -22.78 20.89
C TYR A 187 -26.01 -22.42 20.32
N THR A 188 -25.97 -21.28 19.65
CA THR A 188 -24.80 -20.82 18.89
C THR A 188 -24.40 -19.39 19.25
N VAL A 189 -23.14 -19.04 18.99
CA VAL A 189 -22.66 -17.65 19.08
C VAL A 189 -21.72 -17.33 17.92
N SER A 190 -21.92 -16.19 17.26
CA SER A 190 -21.12 -15.74 16.13
C SER A 190 -20.01 -14.77 16.53
N TYR A 191 -19.05 -14.54 15.65
CA TYR A 191 -17.98 -13.57 15.85
C TYR A 191 -18.48 -12.17 16.20
N GLY A 192 -19.46 -11.64 15.46
CA GLY A 192 -20.04 -10.32 15.69
C GLY A 192 -20.72 -10.22 17.06
N GLN A 193 -21.37 -11.29 17.52
CA GLN A 193 -21.97 -11.37 18.86
C GLN A 193 -20.93 -11.41 19.98
N LEU A 194 -19.78 -12.04 19.76
CA LEU A 194 -18.68 -12.09 20.72
C LEU A 194 -17.95 -10.76 20.82
N VAL A 195 -17.63 -10.13 19.69
CA VAL A 195 -16.85 -8.89 19.68
C VAL A 195 -17.69 -7.65 19.96
N GLN A 196 -18.96 -7.62 19.57
CA GLN A 196 -19.90 -6.50 19.79
C GLN A 196 -19.33 -5.13 19.37
N GLY A 197 -18.54 -5.11 18.30
CA GLY A 197 -17.86 -3.90 17.82
C GLY A 197 -16.74 -3.38 18.74
N GLN A 198 -16.27 -4.18 19.69
CA GLN A 198 -15.13 -3.88 20.54
C GLN A 198 -13.82 -4.26 19.85
N ARG A 199 -12.74 -3.66 20.35
CA ARG A 199 -11.36 -3.97 19.96
C ARG A 199 -10.89 -5.24 20.67
N PHE A 200 -9.96 -5.97 20.06
CA PHE A 200 -9.30 -7.10 20.72
C PHE A 200 -8.47 -6.61 21.91
N ASN A 201 -7.73 -5.51 21.74
CA ASN A 201 -6.73 -5.03 22.70
C ASN A 201 -5.73 -6.12 23.10
N LEU A 202 -5.30 -6.93 22.12
CA LEU A 202 -4.39 -8.05 22.30
C LEU A 202 -3.05 -7.78 21.65
N THR A 203 -1.99 -8.17 22.34
CA THR A 203 -0.67 -8.33 21.75
C THR A 203 -0.64 -9.62 20.91
N VAL A 204 -0.11 -9.53 19.70
CA VAL A 204 0.12 -10.67 18.79
C VAL A 204 0.97 -11.71 19.52
N ASN A 205 0.47 -12.94 19.58
CA ASN A 205 1.16 -14.05 20.21
C ASN A 205 2.02 -14.78 19.16
N PRO A 206 3.36 -14.65 19.19
CA PRO A 206 4.24 -15.31 18.21
C PRO A 206 4.23 -16.85 18.32
N LYS A 207 3.60 -17.39 19.37
CA LYS A 207 3.43 -18.84 19.59
C LYS A 207 2.03 -19.32 19.21
N ALA A 208 1.16 -18.48 18.66
CA ALA A 208 -0.13 -18.92 18.16
C ALA A 208 0.08 -20.01 17.10
N VAL A 209 -0.68 -21.09 17.21
CA VAL A 209 -0.50 -22.27 16.35
C VAL A 209 -1.40 -22.09 15.12
N PRO A 210 -0.86 -22.11 13.91
CA PRO A 210 -1.67 -21.98 12.69
C PRO A 210 -2.55 -23.21 12.47
N ASN A 211 -3.60 -23.07 11.66
CA ASN A 211 -4.38 -24.23 11.21
C ASN A 211 -3.47 -25.23 10.48
N ASP A 212 -3.70 -26.53 10.71
CA ASP A 212 -2.96 -27.61 10.06
C ASP A 212 -3.18 -27.53 8.53
N PRO A 213 -2.12 -27.39 7.71
CA PRO A 213 -2.24 -27.37 6.26
C PRO A 213 -2.99 -28.55 5.65
N SER A 214 -2.98 -29.72 6.30
CA SER A 214 -3.74 -30.89 5.85
C SER A 214 -5.26 -30.71 5.95
N THR A 215 -5.71 -29.72 6.73
CA THR A 215 -7.13 -29.43 6.98
C THR A 215 -7.65 -28.22 6.21
N TRP A 216 -6.79 -27.55 5.45
CA TRP A 216 -7.16 -26.33 4.71
C TRP A 216 -8.27 -26.59 3.70
N LYS A 217 -9.22 -25.66 3.63
CA LYS A 217 -10.39 -25.75 2.73
C LYS A 217 -10.40 -24.64 1.69
N VAL A 218 -9.78 -23.50 1.99
CA VAL A 218 -9.79 -22.29 1.18
C VAL A 218 -8.37 -21.98 0.71
N LEU A 219 -7.39 -21.93 1.60
CA LEU A 219 -6.01 -21.62 1.26
C LEU A 219 -5.38 -22.76 0.45
N GLY A 220 -4.65 -22.41 -0.62
CA GLY A 220 -4.03 -23.38 -1.53
C GLY A 220 -4.98 -23.95 -2.60
N THR A 221 -6.26 -23.57 -2.58
CA THR A 221 -7.23 -23.97 -3.60
C THR A 221 -7.31 -22.95 -4.76
N SER A 222 -7.75 -23.41 -5.93
CA SER A 222 -8.00 -22.55 -7.09
C SER A 222 -9.33 -21.81 -6.93
N VAL A 223 -9.27 -20.54 -6.52
CA VAL A 223 -10.45 -19.67 -6.37
C VAL A 223 -10.43 -18.54 -7.42
N PRO A 224 -11.60 -18.07 -7.89
CA PRO A 224 -11.66 -16.88 -8.74
C PRO A 224 -11.04 -15.66 -8.04
N ARG A 225 -10.19 -14.93 -8.75
CA ARG A 225 -9.54 -13.72 -8.21
C ARG A 225 -10.56 -12.63 -7.90
N VAL A 226 -10.48 -12.08 -6.69
CA VAL A 226 -11.41 -11.05 -6.21
C VAL A 226 -11.32 -9.73 -6.98
N ASP A 227 -10.17 -9.44 -7.59
CA ASP A 227 -9.93 -8.19 -8.31
C ASP A 227 -10.28 -8.23 -9.82
N ILE A 228 -10.39 -9.43 -10.41
CA ILE A 228 -10.67 -9.59 -11.85
C ILE A 228 -12.05 -9.04 -12.26
N PRO A 229 -13.16 -9.29 -11.53
CA PRO A 229 -14.48 -8.86 -11.98
C PRO A 229 -14.59 -7.36 -12.25
N ALA A 230 -13.98 -6.52 -11.42
CA ALA A 230 -13.98 -5.06 -11.62
C ALA A 230 -13.13 -4.64 -12.84
N LYS A 231 -12.01 -5.34 -13.09
CA LYS A 231 -11.12 -5.08 -14.23
C LYS A 231 -11.81 -5.43 -15.54
N VAL A 232 -12.43 -6.61 -15.63
CA VAL A 232 -13.15 -7.06 -16.84
C VAL A 232 -14.37 -6.20 -17.15
N LYS A 233 -15.08 -5.73 -16.11
CA LYS A 233 -16.25 -4.84 -16.28
C LYS A 233 -15.89 -3.38 -16.56
N GLY A 234 -14.60 -3.02 -16.57
CA GLY A 234 -14.15 -1.63 -16.75
C GLY A 234 -14.52 -0.70 -15.60
N THR A 235 -14.84 -1.24 -14.41
CA THR A 235 -15.18 -0.46 -13.21
C THR A 235 -14.00 -0.30 -12.25
N PHE A 236 -12.87 -0.97 -12.53
CA PHE A 236 -11.64 -0.82 -11.75
C PHE A 236 -10.94 0.50 -12.08
N MET A 237 -10.53 1.24 -11.06
CA MET A 237 -9.83 2.52 -11.23
C MET A 237 -8.34 2.36 -10.98
N TYR A 238 -7.56 2.56 -12.04
CA TYR A 238 -6.11 2.71 -11.94
C TYR A 238 -5.73 4.12 -11.47
N VAL A 239 -4.48 4.30 -11.01
CA VAL A 239 -3.97 5.58 -10.48
C VAL A 239 -4.21 6.77 -11.42
N GLN A 240 -4.17 6.54 -12.75
CA GLN A 240 -4.43 7.56 -13.78
C GLN A 240 -5.86 8.13 -13.75
N LYS A 241 -6.80 7.44 -13.07
CA LYS A 241 -8.19 7.86 -12.90
C LYS A 241 -8.47 8.50 -11.55
N VAL A 242 -7.50 8.59 -10.65
CA VAL A 242 -7.63 9.37 -9.40
C VAL A 242 -7.85 10.84 -9.76
N ARG A 243 -8.80 11.48 -9.07
CA ARG A 243 -9.13 12.90 -9.24
C ARG A 243 -9.24 13.54 -7.86
N VAL A 244 -8.70 14.75 -7.72
CA VAL A 244 -8.81 15.58 -6.51
C VAL A 244 -9.39 16.95 -6.86
N PRO A 245 -10.07 17.65 -5.94
CA PRO A 245 -10.55 19.00 -6.19
C PRO A 245 -9.41 19.94 -6.56
N GLY A 246 -9.59 20.74 -7.62
CA GLY A 246 -8.57 21.69 -8.08
C GLY A 246 -7.30 21.06 -8.68
N MET A 247 -7.34 19.77 -9.06
CA MET A 247 -6.19 19.05 -9.60
C MET A 247 -5.62 19.75 -10.84
N LEU A 248 -4.31 20.01 -10.81
CA LEU A 248 -3.52 20.34 -12.00
C LEU A 248 -2.82 19.08 -12.53
N HIS A 249 -2.49 19.10 -13.81
CA HIS A 249 -1.78 18.03 -14.50
C HIS A 249 -0.33 18.47 -14.78
N GLY A 250 0.63 17.66 -14.32
CA GLY A 250 2.06 17.92 -14.51
C GLY A 250 2.66 17.17 -15.69
N LYS A 251 3.60 17.81 -16.39
CA LYS A 251 4.49 17.18 -17.39
C LYS A 251 5.92 17.66 -17.17
N VAL A 252 6.85 16.71 -17.10
CA VAL A 252 8.30 16.99 -16.96
C VAL A 252 8.91 17.19 -18.34
N VAL A 253 9.68 18.26 -18.52
CA VAL A 253 10.50 18.48 -19.70
C VAL A 253 11.90 17.95 -19.40
N ARG A 254 12.24 16.79 -19.98
CA ARG A 254 13.50 16.09 -19.67
C ARG A 254 14.69 16.69 -20.43
N PRO A 255 15.89 16.66 -19.82
CA PRO A 255 17.12 17.02 -20.53
C PRO A 255 17.38 16.10 -21.74
N PRO A 256 18.14 16.57 -22.74
CA PRO A 256 18.48 15.79 -23.92
C PRO A 256 19.49 14.65 -23.64
N ALA A 257 20.24 14.74 -22.54
CA ALA A 257 21.25 13.76 -22.14
C ALA A 257 21.37 13.67 -20.60
N ILE A 258 21.84 12.52 -20.11
CA ILE A 258 22.18 12.35 -18.68
C ILE A 258 23.34 13.29 -18.34
N GLY A 259 23.27 13.95 -17.19
CA GLY A 259 24.28 14.91 -16.74
C GLY A 259 24.21 16.28 -17.41
N ALA A 260 23.23 16.51 -18.30
CA ALA A 260 22.97 17.84 -18.82
C ALA A 260 22.35 18.74 -17.75
N HIS A 261 22.77 20.00 -17.73
CA HIS A 261 22.33 21.02 -16.78
C HIS A 261 21.53 22.11 -17.49
N VAL A 262 20.54 22.68 -16.80
CA VAL A 262 19.77 23.82 -17.30
C VAL A 262 20.65 25.05 -17.32
N GLN A 263 20.79 25.67 -18.49
CA GLN A 263 21.48 26.95 -18.65
C GLN A 263 20.50 28.12 -18.72
N HIS A 264 19.38 27.92 -19.42
CA HIS A 264 18.35 28.94 -19.57
C HIS A 264 16.97 28.32 -19.83
N VAL A 265 15.92 28.93 -19.29
CA VAL A 265 14.52 28.56 -19.53
C VAL A 265 13.74 29.81 -19.88
N ASP A 266 13.33 29.94 -21.14
CA ASP A 266 12.46 31.03 -21.57
C ASP A 266 10.99 30.69 -21.27
N LYS A 267 10.50 31.19 -20.13
CA LYS A 267 9.13 30.96 -19.66
C LYS A 267 8.08 31.66 -20.51
N SER A 268 8.44 32.63 -21.35
CA SER A 268 7.48 33.30 -22.23
C SER A 268 6.87 32.34 -23.25
N ALA A 269 7.53 31.21 -23.52
CA ALA A 269 7.08 30.12 -24.39
C ALA A 269 5.68 29.59 -24.06
N VAL A 270 5.24 29.70 -22.81
CA VAL A 270 3.92 29.21 -22.38
C VAL A 270 2.93 30.33 -22.05
N SER A 271 3.35 31.59 -22.18
CA SER A 271 2.52 32.74 -21.86
C SER A 271 1.30 32.82 -22.79
N GLY A 272 0.11 33.01 -22.21
CA GLY A 272 -1.14 33.11 -22.96
C GLY A 272 -1.66 31.80 -23.54
N MET A 273 -0.98 30.66 -23.31
CA MET A 273 -1.51 29.35 -23.70
C MET A 273 -2.76 28.98 -22.88
N PRO A 274 -3.71 28.23 -23.45
CA PRO A 274 -4.86 27.70 -22.72
C PRO A 274 -4.46 26.86 -21.50
N GLY A 275 -5.30 26.89 -20.47
CA GLY A 275 -5.10 26.11 -19.24
C GLY A 275 -4.18 26.74 -18.20
N ASN A 276 -3.82 28.01 -18.38
CA ASN A 276 -2.98 28.80 -17.49
C ASN A 276 -1.72 28.04 -17.03
N PRO A 277 -0.86 27.60 -17.97
CA PRO A 277 0.28 26.78 -17.63
C PRO A 277 1.28 27.52 -16.75
N GLN A 278 1.79 26.84 -15.74
CA GLN A 278 2.82 27.35 -14.84
C GLN A 278 4.10 26.54 -15.02
N VAL A 279 5.24 27.22 -15.17
CA VAL A 279 6.56 26.60 -15.31
C VAL A 279 7.24 26.50 -13.96
N VAL A 280 7.63 25.27 -13.59
CA VAL A 280 8.41 24.95 -12.40
C VAL A 280 9.84 24.64 -12.83
N VAL A 281 10.81 25.29 -12.19
CA VAL A 281 12.24 25.05 -12.39
C VAL A 281 12.91 24.92 -11.02
N VAL A 282 13.52 23.76 -10.76
CA VAL A 282 14.27 23.49 -9.53
C VAL A 282 15.58 22.81 -9.92
N ASN A 283 16.69 23.56 -9.90
CA ASN A 283 17.97 23.12 -10.47
C ASN A 283 17.76 22.65 -11.93
N ASP A 284 18.08 21.39 -12.22
CA ASP A 284 17.92 20.80 -13.54
C ASP A 284 16.54 20.17 -13.80
N PHE A 285 15.65 20.20 -12.82
CA PHE A 285 14.28 19.76 -12.99
C PHE A 285 13.45 20.89 -13.61
N VAL A 286 12.90 20.63 -14.80
CA VAL A 286 11.95 21.54 -15.47
C VAL A 286 10.63 20.82 -15.71
N GLY A 287 9.53 21.47 -15.33
CA GLY A 287 8.19 20.93 -15.53
C GLY A 287 7.16 22.02 -15.77
N VAL A 288 6.00 21.61 -16.26
CA VAL A 288 4.82 22.46 -16.45
C VAL A 288 3.62 21.82 -15.76
N VAL A 289 2.79 22.65 -15.12
CA VAL A 289 1.47 22.25 -14.63
C VAL A 289 0.38 23.08 -15.32
N ALA A 290 -0.77 22.46 -15.63
CA ALA A 290 -1.94 23.12 -16.22
C ALA A 290 -3.26 22.47 -15.76
N ASP A 291 -4.40 23.08 -16.03
CA ASP A 291 -5.72 22.58 -15.64
C ASP A 291 -6.13 21.22 -16.26
N THR A 292 -5.57 20.84 -17.40
CA THR A 292 -5.82 19.57 -18.08
C THR A 292 -4.54 18.92 -18.55
N GLU A 293 -4.57 17.59 -18.73
CA GLU A 293 -3.43 16.85 -19.28
C GLU A 293 -3.03 17.33 -20.68
N TRP A 294 -4.01 17.69 -21.51
CA TRP A 294 -3.78 18.19 -22.86
C TRP A 294 -3.04 19.52 -22.85
N HIS A 295 -3.51 20.47 -22.02
CA HIS A 295 -2.85 21.78 -21.88
C HIS A 295 -1.43 21.63 -21.32
N ALA A 296 -1.23 20.76 -20.32
CA ALA A 296 0.11 20.50 -19.76
C ALA A 296 1.05 19.88 -20.81
N THR A 297 0.55 18.97 -21.65
CA THR A 297 1.34 18.34 -22.73
C THR A 297 1.78 19.37 -23.76
N ASN A 298 0.84 20.19 -24.24
CA ASN A 298 1.16 21.22 -25.23
C ASN A 298 2.13 22.27 -24.69
N ALA A 299 1.93 22.71 -23.44
CA ALA A 299 2.81 23.69 -22.82
C ALA A 299 4.21 23.13 -22.55
N ALA A 300 4.33 21.86 -22.14
CA ALA A 300 5.63 21.18 -22.01
C ALA A 300 6.35 21.06 -23.36
N SER A 301 5.63 20.72 -24.44
CA SER A 301 6.21 20.67 -25.80
C SER A 301 6.67 22.06 -26.28
N ALA A 302 5.89 23.11 -26.04
CA ALA A 302 6.28 24.47 -26.38
C ALA A 302 7.54 24.91 -25.61
N LEU A 303 7.55 24.68 -24.29
CA LEU A 303 8.69 25.00 -23.43
C LEU A 303 9.96 24.24 -23.82
N ALA A 304 9.86 22.97 -24.23
CA ALA A 304 11.01 22.15 -24.59
C ALA A 304 11.89 22.76 -25.70
N SER A 305 11.27 23.50 -26.64
CA SER A 305 12.00 24.21 -27.71
C SER A 305 12.70 25.49 -27.25
N LYS A 306 12.49 25.90 -26.00
CA LYS A 306 12.90 27.17 -25.40
C LYS A 306 13.74 27.00 -24.14
N ILE A 307 14.29 25.78 -23.94
CA ILE A 307 15.25 25.50 -22.89
C ILE A 307 16.62 25.29 -23.52
N THR A 308 17.63 25.96 -22.96
CA THR A 308 19.03 25.71 -23.28
C THR A 308 19.61 24.78 -22.22
N TRP A 309 20.12 23.63 -22.66
CA TRP A 309 20.78 22.63 -21.82
C TRP A 309 22.28 22.56 -22.15
N SER A 310 23.10 22.19 -21.18
CA SER A 310 24.47 21.75 -21.48
C SER A 310 24.47 20.40 -22.22
N ALA A 311 25.63 20.01 -22.78
CA ALA A 311 25.74 18.79 -23.59
C ALA A 311 25.48 17.48 -22.81
N GLY A 312 25.71 17.49 -21.50
CA GLY A 312 25.67 16.28 -20.66
C GLY A 312 26.85 15.34 -20.90
N ASN A 313 26.67 14.09 -20.47
CA ASN A 313 27.69 13.04 -20.55
C ASN A 313 27.69 12.35 -21.92
N SER A 314 28.88 11.96 -22.38
CA SER A 314 29.03 11.04 -23.52
C SER A 314 28.94 9.59 -23.06
N PHE A 315 28.28 8.75 -23.87
CA PHE A 315 28.16 7.31 -23.64
C PHE A 315 28.84 6.54 -24.77
N PRO A 316 29.33 5.31 -24.52
CA PRO A 316 29.86 4.47 -25.59
C PRO A 316 28.77 4.14 -26.61
N ALA A 317 29.17 3.81 -27.84
CA ALA A 317 28.25 3.27 -28.83
C ALA A 317 27.64 1.95 -28.33
N GLN A 318 26.41 1.65 -28.74
CA GLN A 318 25.71 0.43 -28.34
C GLN A 318 26.52 -0.84 -28.64
N ALA A 319 27.27 -0.85 -29.75
CA ALA A 319 28.12 -1.97 -30.15
C ALA A 319 29.27 -2.22 -29.15
N ASP A 320 29.74 -1.18 -28.47
CA ASP A 320 30.90 -1.22 -27.55
C ASP A 320 30.49 -1.28 -26.08
N LEU A 321 29.18 -1.26 -25.78
CA LEU A 321 28.64 -1.11 -24.43
C LEU A 321 29.19 -2.15 -23.45
N TYR A 322 29.21 -3.42 -23.81
CA TYR A 322 29.68 -4.48 -22.91
C TYR A 322 31.19 -4.44 -22.68
N THR A 323 31.96 -4.11 -23.73
CA THR A 323 33.41 -3.91 -23.61
C THR A 323 33.73 -2.71 -22.72
N TYR A 324 32.96 -1.63 -22.84
CA TYR A 324 33.06 -0.48 -21.96
C TYR A 324 32.71 -0.85 -20.52
N MET A 325 31.59 -1.55 -20.28
CA MET A 325 31.14 -1.97 -18.95
C MET A 325 32.17 -2.83 -18.23
N ALA A 326 32.78 -3.81 -18.92
CA ALA A 326 33.80 -4.69 -18.34
C ALA A 326 35.09 -3.96 -17.90
N LYS A 327 35.32 -2.74 -18.39
CA LYS A 327 36.48 -1.91 -18.02
C LYS A 327 36.19 -0.91 -16.90
N GLN A 328 34.93 -0.80 -16.47
CA GLN A 328 34.59 0.12 -15.39
C GLN A 328 35.10 -0.41 -14.05
N PRO A 329 35.40 0.48 -13.09
CA PRO A 329 35.73 0.06 -11.73
C PRO A 329 34.63 -0.84 -11.18
N SER A 330 35.02 -2.04 -10.75
CA SER A 330 34.13 -3.01 -10.12
C SER A 330 34.60 -3.31 -8.69
N ARG A 331 33.68 -3.83 -7.88
CA ARG A 331 33.99 -4.42 -6.59
C ARG A 331 33.43 -5.83 -6.57
N ASP A 332 34.29 -6.79 -6.28
CA ASP A 332 33.86 -8.17 -6.14
C ASP A 332 33.05 -8.36 -4.86
N ALA A 333 31.95 -9.09 -4.98
CA ALA A 333 31.09 -9.46 -3.87
C ALA A 333 30.79 -10.97 -3.97
N PHE A 334 31.09 -11.69 -2.90
CA PHE A 334 30.77 -13.10 -2.80
C PHE A 334 29.31 -13.26 -2.38
N ALA A 335 28.50 -13.97 -3.17
CA ALA A 335 27.16 -14.37 -2.76
C ALA A 335 27.21 -15.35 -1.57
N VAL A 336 28.20 -16.26 -1.60
CA VAL A 336 28.61 -17.15 -0.51
C VAL A 336 30.12 -17.26 -0.57
N ASN A 337 30.80 -17.23 0.58
CA ASN A 337 32.24 -17.43 0.68
C ASN A 337 32.52 -18.60 1.63
N THR A 338 32.81 -19.78 1.09
CA THR A 338 33.16 -20.98 1.86
C THR A 338 34.65 -21.04 2.24
N GLY A 339 35.49 -20.17 1.68
CA GLY A 339 36.92 -20.09 1.97
C GLY A 339 37.80 -21.16 1.30
N ASP A 340 37.22 -22.09 0.54
CA ASP A 340 37.93 -23.23 -0.07
C ASP A 340 37.78 -23.32 -1.60
N VAL A 341 37.12 -22.34 -2.24
CA VAL A 341 36.81 -22.34 -3.68
C VAL A 341 38.06 -22.59 -4.55
N ASP A 342 39.15 -21.86 -4.33
CA ASP A 342 40.37 -21.99 -5.13
C ASP A 342 41.01 -23.38 -5.00
N LYS A 343 41.01 -23.94 -3.78
CA LYS A 343 41.51 -25.29 -3.51
C LYS A 343 40.69 -26.34 -4.23
N VAL A 344 39.36 -26.25 -4.13
CA VAL A 344 38.44 -27.19 -4.78
C VAL A 344 38.58 -27.11 -6.30
N MET A 345 38.60 -25.91 -6.86
CA MET A 345 38.79 -25.67 -8.29
C MET A 345 40.13 -26.21 -8.81
N GLY A 346 41.21 -26.09 -8.03
CA GLY A 346 42.54 -26.62 -8.40
C GLY A 346 42.61 -28.15 -8.47
N THR A 347 41.69 -28.85 -7.81
CA THR A 347 41.60 -30.33 -7.84
C THR A 347 40.45 -30.86 -8.69
N ALA A 348 39.69 -29.98 -9.34
CA ALA A 348 38.50 -30.35 -10.09
C ALA A 348 38.87 -31.18 -11.33
N ALA A 349 38.25 -32.35 -11.50
CA ALA A 349 38.45 -33.20 -12.67
C ALA A 349 38.00 -32.54 -13.99
N LYS A 350 37.10 -31.56 -13.93
CA LYS A 350 36.60 -30.80 -15.07
C LYS A 350 36.18 -29.40 -14.63
N THR A 351 36.59 -28.39 -15.41
CA THR A 351 36.16 -27.00 -15.27
C THR A 351 35.46 -26.55 -16.54
N LEU A 352 34.46 -25.68 -16.39
CA LEU A 352 33.76 -25.03 -17.50
C LEU A 352 33.73 -23.53 -17.22
N SER A 353 33.99 -22.73 -18.25
CA SER A 353 33.92 -21.27 -18.18
C SER A 353 33.11 -20.75 -19.36
N ALA A 354 32.26 -19.77 -19.10
CA ALA A 354 31.44 -19.11 -20.10
C ALA A 354 31.21 -17.66 -19.70
N GLN A 355 31.14 -16.78 -20.69
CA GLN A 355 30.75 -15.38 -20.51
C GLN A 355 29.32 -15.19 -21.04
N TYR A 356 28.50 -14.51 -20.26
CA TYR A 356 27.13 -14.17 -20.62
C TYR A 356 26.95 -12.66 -20.61
N LEU A 357 26.26 -12.13 -21.61
CA LEU A 357 25.90 -10.72 -21.70
C LEU A 357 24.40 -10.59 -21.43
N TYR A 358 24.03 -9.71 -20.51
CA TYR A 358 22.64 -9.46 -20.16
C TYR A 358 22.22 -8.08 -20.68
N PRO A 359 21.21 -8.00 -21.58
CA PRO A 359 20.78 -6.72 -22.14
C PRO A 359 20.02 -5.87 -21.13
N TYR A 360 20.04 -4.55 -21.33
CA TYR A 360 19.12 -3.65 -20.64
C TYR A 360 17.70 -3.94 -21.11
N GLN A 361 16.84 -4.37 -20.19
CA GLN A 361 15.45 -4.69 -20.45
C GLN A 361 14.55 -3.58 -19.92
N MET A 362 13.57 -3.16 -20.73
CA MET A 362 12.51 -2.27 -20.26
C MET A 362 11.39 -3.10 -19.61
N HIS A 363 10.80 -2.57 -18.54
CA HIS A 363 9.65 -3.19 -17.86
C HIS A 363 8.43 -3.34 -18.78
N GLY A 364 8.28 -2.48 -19.80
CA GLY A 364 7.26 -2.65 -20.84
C GLY A 364 5.82 -2.53 -20.36
N SER A 365 5.54 -1.67 -19.37
CA SER A 365 4.17 -1.50 -18.87
C SER A 365 3.25 -0.83 -19.87
N LEU A 366 1.96 -1.22 -19.84
CA LEU A 366 0.97 -0.76 -20.81
C LEU A 366 0.63 0.73 -20.67
N ALA A 367 0.71 1.27 -19.44
CA ALA A 367 0.49 2.68 -19.18
C ALA A 367 1.73 3.33 -18.59
N SER A 368 1.85 4.65 -18.78
CA SER A 368 2.88 5.46 -18.15
C SER A 368 2.74 5.46 -16.63
N SER A 369 3.89 5.56 -15.95
CA SER A 369 3.94 5.85 -14.51
C SER A 369 3.14 7.13 -14.21
N CYS A 370 2.35 7.10 -13.15
CA CYS A 370 1.51 8.21 -12.73
C CYS A 370 1.38 8.19 -11.21
N ALA A 371 1.39 9.38 -10.62
CA ALA A 371 1.03 9.61 -9.24
C ALA A 371 0.13 10.84 -9.17
N VAL A 372 -0.69 10.92 -8.12
CA VAL A 372 -1.45 12.11 -7.76
C VAL A 372 -1.04 12.50 -6.35
N VAL A 373 -0.73 13.78 -6.13
CA VAL A 373 -0.32 14.29 -4.82
C VAL A 373 -1.19 15.49 -4.48
N ASP A 374 -1.81 15.46 -3.31
CA ASP A 374 -2.59 16.55 -2.73
C ASP A 374 -1.85 17.06 -1.49
N VAL A 375 -1.43 18.32 -1.54
CA VAL A 375 -0.71 19.01 -0.46
C VAL A 375 -1.64 20.08 0.09
N ARG A 376 -2.02 19.94 1.36
CA ARG A 376 -2.93 20.88 2.03
C ARG A 376 -2.22 21.58 3.17
N PRO A 377 -2.40 22.90 3.36
CA PRO A 377 -1.92 23.57 4.57
C PRO A 377 -2.59 22.94 5.80
N THR A 378 -1.86 22.72 6.89
CA THR A 378 -2.52 22.27 8.12
C THR A 378 -3.17 23.46 8.83
N THR A 379 -4.40 23.26 9.31
CA THR A 379 -5.17 24.27 10.05
C THR A 379 -5.00 24.16 11.57
N TYR A 380 -4.07 23.35 12.07
CA TYR A 380 -3.90 23.15 13.52
C TYR A 380 -2.90 24.15 14.11
N VAL A 381 -3.44 25.12 14.86
CA VAL A 381 -2.70 25.89 15.87
C VAL A 381 -2.73 25.07 17.17
N THR A 382 -1.57 24.63 17.66
CA THR A 382 -1.47 24.16 19.06
C THR A 382 -0.90 25.27 19.92
N LEU A 383 -1.35 25.39 21.17
CA LEU A 383 -0.98 26.44 22.11
C LEU A 383 0.53 26.46 22.48
N PHE A 384 1.34 25.46 22.07
CA PHE A 384 2.71 25.28 22.57
C PHE A 384 3.76 24.77 21.55
N GLY A 385 3.60 24.95 20.24
CA GLY A 385 4.65 24.52 19.30
C GLY A 385 4.46 24.97 17.85
N PRO A 386 5.50 24.83 16.99
CA PRO A 386 5.45 25.29 15.61
C PRO A 386 4.37 24.55 14.81
N VAL A 387 3.68 25.32 13.96
CA VAL A 387 2.68 24.85 12.99
C VAL A 387 3.34 23.87 12.01
N LEU A 388 2.73 22.71 11.78
CA LEU A 388 3.18 21.81 10.72
C LEU A 388 2.75 22.42 9.37
N PRO A 389 3.66 22.69 8.41
CA PRO A 389 3.34 23.55 7.28
C PRO A 389 2.29 22.95 6.32
N ALA A 390 2.19 21.62 6.22
CA ALA A 390 1.22 20.94 5.38
C ALA A 390 0.98 19.46 5.77
N SER A 391 -0.12 18.90 5.29
CA SER A 391 -0.39 17.46 5.20
C SER A 391 -0.34 17.03 3.75
N VAL A 392 0.22 15.85 3.48
CA VAL A 392 0.38 15.32 2.12
C VAL A 392 -0.38 14.02 1.99
N LYS A 393 -1.16 13.89 0.92
CA LYS A 393 -1.77 12.63 0.51
C LYS A 393 -1.33 12.30 -0.91
N ALA A 394 -0.64 11.17 -1.07
CA ALA A 394 -0.12 10.71 -2.34
C ALA A 394 -0.78 9.38 -2.75
N TRP A 395 -1.33 9.33 -3.95
CA TRP A 395 -1.80 8.11 -4.60
C TRP A 395 -0.75 7.68 -5.62
N SER A 396 -0.20 6.48 -5.45
CA SER A 396 0.94 6.01 -6.24
C SER A 396 0.80 4.53 -6.60
N ALA A 397 1.32 4.14 -7.76
CA ALA A 397 1.44 2.74 -8.17
C ALA A 397 2.67 2.03 -7.55
N THR A 398 3.31 2.64 -6.57
CA THR A 398 4.48 2.11 -5.85
C THR A 398 4.26 0.71 -5.26
N GLN A 399 5.35 -0.04 -5.14
CA GLN A 399 5.41 -1.32 -4.41
C GLN A 399 5.80 -1.13 -2.93
N SER A 400 6.09 0.11 -2.52
CA SER A 400 6.81 0.45 -1.29
C SER A 400 6.30 1.76 -0.67
N VAL A 401 5.02 1.80 -0.27
CA VAL A 401 4.39 3.04 0.25
C VAL A 401 5.12 3.69 1.43
N TYR A 402 5.80 2.93 2.28
CA TYR A 402 6.58 3.47 3.41
C TYR A 402 7.91 4.08 2.96
N ASP A 403 8.55 3.53 1.92
CA ASP A 403 9.77 4.09 1.35
C ASP A 403 9.44 5.38 0.61
N VAL A 404 8.39 5.38 -0.22
CA VAL A 404 7.88 6.59 -0.88
C VAL A 404 7.52 7.67 0.14
N ARG A 405 6.88 7.32 1.26
CA ARG A 405 6.61 8.28 2.33
C ARG A 405 7.89 8.88 2.90
N THR A 406 8.93 8.07 3.05
CA THR A 406 10.24 8.52 3.54
C THR A 406 10.89 9.47 2.53
N TYR A 407 10.84 9.15 1.23
CA TYR A 407 11.33 10.03 0.17
C TYR A 407 10.58 11.36 0.13
N LEU A 408 9.25 11.33 0.20
CA LEU A 408 8.43 12.54 0.26
C LEU A 408 8.70 13.36 1.52
N SER A 409 8.92 12.71 2.66
CA SER A 409 9.25 13.38 3.92
C SER A 409 10.54 14.18 3.80
N THR A 410 11.57 13.56 3.23
CA THR A 410 12.86 14.21 2.98
C THR A 410 12.73 15.33 1.94
N LEU A 411 12.10 15.04 0.79
CA LEU A 411 12.00 15.98 -0.32
C LEU A 411 11.20 17.24 0.06
N LEU A 412 10.07 17.06 0.74
CA LEU A 412 9.16 18.15 1.09
C LEU A 412 9.51 18.79 2.45
N SER A 413 10.47 18.22 3.18
CA SER A 413 10.76 18.58 4.57
C SER A 413 9.51 18.56 5.46
N ILE A 414 8.61 17.60 5.22
CA ILE A 414 7.38 17.39 5.98
C ILE A 414 7.54 16.12 6.81
N PRO A 415 7.20 16.11 8.12
CA PRO A 415 7.32 14.89 8.93
C PRO A 415 6.51 13.72 8.35
N ALA A 416 7.06 12.52 8.37
CA ALA A 416 6.40 11.33 7.85
C ALA A 416 5.01 11.06 8.48
N ALA A 417 4.78 11.49 9.72
CA ALA A 417 3.47 11.41 10.38
C ALA A 417 2.37 12.22 9.67
N ASN A 418 2.74 13.21 8.86
CA ASN A 418 1.83 14.07 8.10
C ASN A 418 1.68 13.64 6.63
N ILE A 419 2.31 12.53 6.24
CA ILE A 419 2.31 12.05 4.86
C ILE A 419 1.60 10.71 4.80
N GLU A 420 0.50 10.69 4.07
CA GLU A 420 -0.25 9.49 3.73
C GLU A 420 0.07 9.08 2.29
N VAL A 421 0.63 7.89 2.10
CA VAL A 421 0.83 7.28 0.78
C VAL A 421 -0.12 6.11 0.67
N ILE A 422 -0.95 6.15 -0.38
CA ILE A 422 -1.95 5.15 -0.70
C ILE A 422 -1.53 4.47 -1.99
N GLN A 423 -1.36 3.16 -1.96
CA GLN A 423 -1.16 2.41 -3.18
C GLN A 423 -2.45 2.36 -3.99
N VAL A 424 -2.36 2.72 -5.26
CA VAL A 424 -3.40 2.53 -6.26
C VAL A 424 -2.75 1.83 -7.44
N GLU A 425 -3.35 0.73 -7.88
CA GLU A 425 -2.77 -0.07 -8.97
C GLU A 425 -2.48 0.81 -10.21
N GLY A 426 -1.29 0.62 -10.77
CA GLY A 426 -0.94 1.06 -12.12
C GLY A 426 -1.13 -0.06 -13.13
N SER A 427 -1.03 0.25 -14.43
CA SER A 427 -1.16 -0.75 -15.51
C SER A 427 0.16 -1.49 -15.78
N GLY A 428 0.69 -2.12 -14.74
CA GLY A 428 1.98 -2.83 -14.78
C GLY A 428 3.03 -2.20 -13.87
N CYS A 429 3.87 -3.06 -13.29
CA CYS A 429 4.97 -2.67 -12.42
C CYS A 429 6.24 -3.46 -12.76
N TYR A 430 6.17 -4.79 -12.81
CA TYR A 430 7.25 -5.69 -13.24
C TYR A 430 8.63 -5.45 -12.58
N GLY A 431 8.69 -4.70 -11.47
CA GLY A 431 9.93 -4.14 -10.92
C GLY A 431 9.86 -2.61 -10.79
N GLY A 432 10.98 -1.94 -11.01
CA GLY A 432 11.08 -0.47 -10.92
C GLY A 432 10.54 0.24 -12.17
N ASN A 433 9.23 0.16 -12.43
CA ASN A 433 8.58 0.83 -13.58
C ASN A 433 8.29 2.33 -13.36
N GLY A 434 9.25 3.06 -12.80
CA GLY A 434 9.14 4.52 -12.59
C GLY A 434 8.01 4.96 -11.65
N ALA A 435 7.32 4.04 -10.97
CA ALA A 435 6.19 4.32 -10.08
C ALA A 435 6.61 5.12 -8.85
N ASP A 436 7.78 4.82 -8.28
CA ASP A 436 8.30 5.58 -7.15
C ASP A 436 8.83 6.94 -7.62
N PRO A 437 9.72 7.03 -8.64
CA PRO A 437 10.25 8.31 -9.14
C PRO A 437 9.21 9.29 -9.69
N VAL A 438 8.04 8.85 -10.16
CA VAL A 438 6.98 9.79 -10.59
C VAL A 438 6.21 10.39 -9.40
N THR A 439 6.37 9.83 -8.21
CA THR A 439 5.64 10.25 -7.01
C THR A 439 6.35 11.36 -6.24
N PHE A 440 7.69 11.35 -6.21
CA PHE A 440 8.50 12.31 -5.48
C PHE A 440 9.30 13.19 -6.43
#